data_AF-A0A1F8P6S9-F1
#
_entry.id   AF-A0A1F8P6S9-F1
#
_cell.length_a   1.000
_cell.length_b   1.000
_cell.length_c   1.000
_cell.angle_alpha   90.00
_cell.angle_beta   90.00
_cell.angle_gamma   90.00
#
_symmetry.space_group_name_H-M   'P 1'
#
loop_
_entity.id
_entity.type
_entity.pdbx_description
1 polymer ?
#
loop_
_entity_poly.entity_id
_entity_poly.type
_entity_poly.pdbx_seq_one_letter_code
_entity_poly.pdbx_strand_id
1 'polypeptide(L)'
;MNRVHPVLAMFSSLVMLASCQTEHLAMPLGSSEAVSTYVLERVGLTSNEGQAFCAYEPLADMHEAGGHVDVYLWVLCQEYYLNGETLELGTGTSMPVVLALEHTGGTYSVVADTIQGEVSPSKELVRAYFPPSAWASVMPNSDQEVVEFNARIDRLESRVREQALAAFASRSE
;
A
#
# COMPACT_ATOMS: atom_id res chain seq x y z
N MET A 1 -40.86 -6.01 -67.03
CA MET A 1 -39.67 -5.33 -66.49
C MET A 1 -40.04 -4.68 -65.18
N ASN A 2 -39.50 -5.19 -64.07
CA ASN A 2 -38.96 -4.45 -62.91
C ASN A 2 -38.84 -5.40 -61.72
N ARG A 3 -37.59 -5.77 -61.42
CA ARG A 3 -37.20 -6.56 -60.26
C ARG A 3 -37.20 -5.64 -59.04
N VAL A 4 -37.82 -6.09 -57.95
CA VAL A 4 -37.68 -5.48 -56.62
C VAL A 4 -36.44 -6.12 -55.97
N HIS A 5 -35.53 -5.30 -55.43
CA HIS A 5 -34.39 -5.77 -54.63
C HIS A 5 -34.62 -5.39 -53.17
N PRO A 6 -34.44 -6.29 -52.20
CA PRO A 6 -34.45 -5.94 -50.79
C PRO A 6 -33.09 -5.35 -50.40
N VAL A 7 -33.12 -4.18 -49.77
CA VAL A 7 -31.94 -3.57 -49.13
C VAL A 7 -31.73 -4.28 -47.80
N LEU A 8 -30.65 -5.05 -47.71
CA LEU A 8 -30.18 -5.67 -46.48
C LEU A 8 -29.40 -4.62 -45.67
N ALA A 9 -29.99 -4.10 -44.60
CA ALA A 9 -29.29 -3.20 -43.67
C ALA A 9 -28.41 -4.03 -42.73
N MET A 10 -27.09 -3.98 -42.93
CA MET A 10 -26.11 -4.51 -41.97
C MET A 10 -26.05 -3.59 -40.75
N PHE A 11 -26.57 -4.05 -39.61
CA PHE A 11 -26.27 -3.48 -38.30
C PHE A 11 -24.87 -3.94 -37.89
N SER A 12 -23.88 -3.05 -38.04
CA SER A 12 -22.57 -3.22 -37.44
C SER A 12 -22.65 -2.80 -35.97
N SER A 13 -22.76 -3.78 -35.07
CA SER A 13 -22.65 -3.53 -33.63
C SER A 13 -21.20 -3.27 -33.26
N LEU A 14 -20.88 -2.00 -33.03
CA LEU A 14 -19.62 -1.56 -32.44
C LEU A 14 -19.63 -1.92 -30.95
N VAL A 15 -18.92 -2.98 -30.57
CA VAL A 15 -18.71 -3.36 -29.16
C VAL A 15 -17.66 -2.42 -28.58
N MET A 16 -18.10 -1.44 -27.78
CA MET A 16 -17.22 -0.64 -26.94
C MET A 16 -16.72 -1.52 -25.79
N LEU A 17 -15.48 -2.01 -25.90
CA LEU A 17 -14.76 -2.58 -24.76
C LEU A 17 -14.46 -1.43 -23.80
N ALA A 18 -15.28 -1.29 -22.75
CA ALA A 18 -14.95 -0.46 -21.61
C ALA A 18 -13.75 -1.11 -20.90
N SER A 19 -12.53 -0.65 -21.20
CA SER A 19 -11.38 -0.90 -20.34
C SER A 19 -11.70 -0.35 -18.96
N CYS A 20 -11.90 -1.24 -18.00
CA CYS A 20 -11.91 -0.90 -16.58
C CYS A 20 -10.53 -0.32 -16.28
N GLN A 21 -10.42 1.00 -16.21
CA GLN A 21 -9.20 1.65 -15.73
C GLN A 21 -9.18 1.37 -14.23
N THR A 22 -8.31 0.43 -13.82
CA THR A 22 -7.93 0.33 -12.41
C THR A 22 -7.19 1.64 -12.11
N GLU A 23 -7.90 2.62 -11.57
CA GLU A 23 -7.31 3.82 -10.99
C GLU A 23 -6.46 3.34 -9.82
N HIS A 24 -5.20 3.04 -10.12
CA HIS A 24 -4.24 2.60 -9.14
C HIS A 24 -3.98 3.81 -8.24
N LEU A 25 -4.17 3.66 -6.94
CA LEU A 25 -3.80 4.66 -5.92
C LEU A 25 -2.32 5.03 -6.09
N ALA A 26 -2.04 6.03 -6.91
CA ALA A 26 -0.70 6.35 -7.36
C ALA A 26 -0.10 7.37 -6.40
N MET A 27 1.07 7.05 -5.85
CA MET A 27 1.83 8.04 -5.09
C MET A 27 2.52 9.06 -5.99
N PRO A 28 2.71 10.31 -5.54
CA PRO A 28 3.47 11.30 -6.23
C PRO A 28 4.84 10.77 -6.58
N LEU A 29 5.29 11.10 -7.79
CA LEU A 29 6.63 10.73 -8.24
C LEU A 29 7.67 11.29 -7.26
N GLY A 30 8.57 10.43 -6.78
CA GLY A 30 9.61 10.78 -5.83
C GLY A 30 9.19 10.76 -4.35
N SER A 31 7.92 10.56 -4.01
CA SER A 31 7.52 10.44 -2.60
C SER A 31 7.75 9.03 -2.02
N SER A 32 7.88 8.01 -2.87
CA SER A 32 8.09 6.63 -2.44
C SER A 32 9.37 6.42 -1.64
N GLU A 33 10.46 7.12 -2.00
CA GLU A 33 11.73 7.04 -1.27
C GLU A 33 11.63 7.68 0.12
N ALA A 34 11.00 8.85 0.21
CA ALA A 34 10.77 9.55 1.48
C ALA A 34 9.89 8.72 2.42
N VAL A 35 8.80 8.14 1.90
CA VAL A 35 7.90 7.26 2.67
C VAL A 35 8.64 5.99 3.12
N SER A 36 9.37 5.33 2.21
CA SER A 36 10.11 4.10 2.54
C SER A 36 11.15 4.34 3.62
N THR A 37 11.91 5.43 3.51
CA THR A 37 12.91 5.83 4.51
C THR A 37 12.25 6.11 5.85
N TYR A 38 11.20 6.93 5.86
CA TYR A 38 10.48 7.27 7.10
C TYR A 38 9.91 6.05 7.81
N VAL A 39 9.25 5.17 7.05
CA VAL A 39 8.64 3.94 7.58
C VAL A 39 9.72 3.05 8.20
N LEU A 40 10.86 2.85 7.52
CA LEU A 40 11.94 2.04 8.05
C LEU A 40 12.52 2.63 9.35
N GLU A 41 12.77 3.94 9.39
CA GLU A 41 13.38 4.62 10.53
C GLU A 41 12.47 4.72 11.76
N ARG A 42 11.15 4.84 11.54
CA ARG A 42 10.19 5.17 12.62
C ARG A 42 9.35 3.97 13.05
N VAL A 43 9.06 3.06 12.11
CA VAL A 43 8.20 1.88 12.35
C VAL A 43 9.02 0.59 12.41
N GLY A 44 10.18 0.55 11.75
CA GLY A 44 11.10 -0.58 11.83
C GLY A 44 11.57 -0.82 13.27
N LEU A 45 11.29 -2.02 13.79
CA LEU A 45 11.73 -2.47 15.12
C LEU A 45 12.65 -3.68 14.96
N THR A 46 13.71 -3.72 15.76
CA THR A 46 14.66 -4.84 15.84
C THR A 46 14.85 -5.24 17.30
N SER A 47 14.78 -6.53 17.61
CA SER A 47 15.06 -7.04 18.97
C SER A 47 16.08 -8.17 19.05
N ASN A 48 16.44 -8.78 17.91
CA ASN A 48 17.29 -9.97 17.83
C ASN A 48 18.59 -9.71 17.06
N GLU A 49 19.09 -8.46 17.10
CA GLU A 49 20.25 -8.01 16.30
C GLU A 49 20.06 -8.21 14.78
N GLY A 50 18.80 -8.38 14.35
CA GLY A 50 18.45 -8.53 12.95
C GLY A 50 18.38 -7.19 12.23
N GLN A 51 17.91 -7.26 11.00
CA GLN A 51 17.64 -6.08 10.19
C GLN A 51 16.13 -5.96 9.95
N ALA A 52 15.59 -4.76 10.16
CA ALA A 52 14.22 -4.45 9.81
C ALA A 52 14.08 -4.24 8.30
N PHE A 53 12.98 -4.75 7.75
CA PHE A 53 12.56 -4.58 6.37
C PHE A 53 11.09 -4.16 6.37
N CYS A 54 10.72 -3.24 5.50
CA CYS A 54 9.39 -2.66 5.48
C CYS A 54 8.77 -2.62 4.09
N ALA A 55 7.46 -2.83 4.05
CA ALA A 55 6.63 -2.63 2.90
C ALA A 55 5.36 -1.88 3.31
N TYR A 56 4.70 -1.28 2.33
CA TYR A 56 3.43 -0.62 2.53
C TYR A 56 2.54 -0.70 1.29
N GLU A 57 1.23 -0.52 1.50
CA GLU A 57 0.20 -0.46 0.47
C GLU A 57 -0.66 0.80 0.67
N PRO A 58 -0.86 1.66 -0.34
CA PRO A 58 -1.82 2.76 -0.27
C PRO A 58 -3.25 2.25 -0.06
N LEU A 59 -4.00 2.92 0.81
CA LEU A 59 -5.36 2.53 1.20
C LEU A 59 -6.47 3.38 0.59
N ALA A 60 -6.15 4.60 0.19
CA ALA A 60 -7.07 5.53 -0.46
C ALA A 60 -6.30 6.54 -1.32
N ASP A 61 -7.06 7.32 -2.09
CA ASP A 61 -6.54 8.47 -2.80
C ASP A 61 -5.95 9.47 -1.82
N MET A 62 -4.97 10.20 -2.32
CA MET A 62 -4.30 11.23 -1.53
C MET A 62 -5.17 12.44 -1.36
N HIS A 63 -4.97 13.13 -0.24
CA HIS A 63 -5.68 14.35 0.05
C HIS A 63 -4.70 15.52 0.18
N GLU A 64 -4.84 16.52 -0.69
CA GLU A 64 -4.08 17.76 -0.55
C GLU A 64 -4.84 18.71 0.40
N ALA A 65 -4.21 19.09 1.49
CA ALA A 65 -4.76 20.03 2.45
C ALA A 65 -3.63 20.88 3.05
N GLY A 66 -3.87 22.19 3.23
CA GLY A 66 -2.97 23.04 4.02
C GLY A 66 -1.48 23.06 3.58
N GLY A 67 -1.19 22.82 2.29
CA GLY A 67 0.18 22.80 1.76
C GLY A 67 0.92 21.46 1.92
N HIS A 68 0.25 20.43 2.42
CA HIS A 68 0.76 19.06 2.48
C HIS A 68 -0.16 18.09 1.73
N VAL A 69 0.36 16.89 1.50
CA VAL A 69 -0.34 15.75 0.90
C VAL A 69 -0.44 14.65 1.95
N ASP A 70 -1.65 14.33 2.37
CA ASP A 70 -1.92 13.18 3.23
C ASP A 70 -1.88 11.90 2.40
N VAL A 71 -1.13 10.93 2.90
CA VAL A 71 -1.05 9.58 2.34
C VAL A 71 -1.50 8.55 3.37
N TYR A 72 -2.43 7.69 2.95
CA TYR A 72 -3.05 6.68 3.78
C TYR A 72 -2.46 5.33 3.42
N LEU A 73 -1.77 4.69 4.36
CA LEU A 73 -0.98 3.50 4.11
C LEU A 73 -1.36 2.38 5.08
N TRP A 74 -1.26 1.14 4.63
CA TRP A 74 -1.02 0.01 5.52
C TRP A 74 0.46 -0.32 5.48
N VAL A 75 1.12 -0.33 6.63
CA VAL A 75 2.55 -0.56 6.77
C VAL A 75 2.78 -1.90 7.45
N LEU A 76 3.73 -2.68 6.93
CA LEU A 76 4.28 -3.86 7.57
C LEU A 76 5.80 -3.70 7.65
N CYS A 77 6.35 -3.80 8.85
CA CYS A 77 7.78 -3.90 9.09
C CYS A 77 8.09 -5.19 9.86
N GLN A 78 9.09 -5.95 9.42
CA GLN A 78 9.52 -7.19 10.07
C GLN A 78 11.04 -7.24 10.15
N GLU A 79 11.55 -7.70 11.28
CA GLU A 79 12.95 -8.03 11.51
C GLU A 79 13.25 -9.40 10.92
N TYR A 80 14.37 -9.52 10.21
CA TYR A 80 14.95 -10.80 9.82
C TYR A 80 16.41 -10.89 10.24
N TYR A 81 16.83 -12.10 10.56
CA TYR A 81 18.22 -12.41 10.91
C TYR A 81 18.59 -13.81 10.41
N LEU A 82 19.88 -14.09 10.32
CA LEU A 82 20.38 -15.42 9.98
C LEU A 82 20.62 -16.22 11.25
N ASN A 83 20.07 -17.43 11.29
CA ASN A 83 20.41 -18.46 12.26
C ASN A 83 21.13 -19.60 11.52
N GLY A 84 22.46 -19.49 11.43
CA GLY A 84 23.25 -20.29 10.51
C GLY A 84 22.98 -19.88 9.06
N GLU A 85 22.50 -20.82 8.24
CA GLU A 85 22.13 -20.57 6.83
C GLU A 85 20.64 -20.27 6.64
N THR A 86 19.84 -20.33 7.72
CA THR A 86 18.40 -20.13 7.67
C THR A 86 18.05 -18.68 7.97
N LEU A 87 17.25 -18.06 7.09
CA LEU A 87 16.63 -16.76 7.35
C LEU A 87 15.42 -16.94 8.29
N GLU A 88 15.52 -16.38 9.48
CA GLU A 88 14.49 -16.42 10.53
C GLU A 88 13.76 -15.09 10.65
N LEU A 89 12.49 -15.15 11.05
CA LEU A 89 11.65 -13.98 11.34
C LEU A 89 11.77 -13.61 12.83
N GLY A 90 12.06 -12.33 13.10
CA GLY A 90 12.12 -11.75 14.45
C GLY A 90 10.86 -10.97 14.80
N THR A 91 11.03 -9.78 15.41
CA THR A 91 9.90 -8.89 15.71
C THR A 91 9.26 -8.33 14.46
N GLY A 92 7.97 -7.99 14.53
CA GLY A 92 7.28 -7.31 13.46
C GLY A 92 6.16 -6.41 13.97
N THR A 93 5.77 -5.47 13.13
CA THR A 93 4.63 -4.58 13.35
C THR A 93 3.87 -4.38 12.06
N SER A 94 2.54 -4.35 12.16
CA SER A 94 1.62 -4.18 11.03
C SER A 94 0.54 -3.22 11.49
N MET A 95 0.40 -2.09 10.81
CA MET A 95 -0.55 -1.06 11.22
C MET A 95 -0.95 -0.12 10.08
N PRO A 96 -2.15 0.47 10.16
CA PRO A 96 -2.53 1.58 9.30
C PRO A 96 -1.83 2.86 9.75
N VAL A 97 -1.34 3.66 8.80
CA VAL A 97 -0.61 4.91 9.05
C VAL A 97 -1.14 6.01 8.14
N VAL A 98 -1.22 7.23 8.66
CA VAL A 98 -1.43 8.45 7.88
C VAL A 98 -0.17 9.28 7.98
N LEU A 99 0.44 9.62 6.83
CA LEU A 99 1.61 10.49 6.77
C LEU A 99 1.23 11.79 6.05
N ALA A 100 1.65 12.92 6.59
CA ALA A 100 1.60 14.19 5.89
C ALA A 100 2.93 14.44 5.17
N LEU A 101 2.88 14.66 3.87
CA LEU A 101 4.04 14.95 3.03
C LEU A 101 4.06 16.42 2.65
N GLU A 102 5.19 17.09 2.82
CA GLU A 102 5.44 18.40 2.22
C GLU A 102 6.29 18.26 0.96
N HIS A 103 5.98 19.06 -0.05
CA HIS A 103 6.78 19.15 -1.26
C HIS A 103 7.55 20.46 -1.29
N THR A 104 8.85 20.39 -1.03
CA THR A 104 9.74 21.56 -1.04
C THR A 104 10.89 21.33 -2.00
N GLY A 105 11.12 22.27 -2.92
CA GLY A 105 12.29 22.25 -3.80
C GLY A 105 12.38 21.05 -4.75
N GLY A 106 11.26 20.41 -5.10
CA GLY A 106 11.23 19.22 -5.96
C GLY A 106 11.37 17.89 -5.22
N THR A 107 11.41 17.93 -3.88
CA THR A 107 11.53 16.75 -3.03
C THR A 107 10.38 16.66 -2.03
N TYR A 108 9.94 15.43 -1.74
CA TYR A 108 8.96 15.17 -0.70
C TYR A 108 9.65 14.83 0.62
N SER A 109 9.09 15.30 1.73
CA SER A 109 9.49 14.91 3.08
C SER A 109 8.27 14.61 3.93
N VAL A 110 8.35 13.58 4.79
CA VAL A 110 7.32 13.32 5.80
C VAL A 110 7.47 14.35 6.92
N VAL A 111 6.42 15.12 7.18
CA VAL A 111 6.43 16.19 8.20
C VAL A 111 5.59 15.87 9.43
N ALA A 112 4.67 14.91 9.32
CA ALA A 112 3.89 14.41 10.43
C ALA A 112 3.40 12.98 10.17
N ASP A 113 3.09 12.27 11.25
CA ASP A 113 2.40 10.99 11.23
C ASP A 113 1.40 10.93 12.39
N THR A 114 0.20 10.42 12.12
CA THR A 114 -0.94 10.67 13.02
C THR A 114 -1.42 9.42 13.78
N ILE A 115 -0.94 8.23 13.43
CA ILE A 115 -1.32 6.98 14.11
C ILE A 115 -0.06 6.29 14.60
N GLN A 116 0.50 6.81 15.71
CA GLN A 116 1.50 6.11 16.48
C GLN A 116 0.82 5.27 17.56
N GLY A 117 0.97 3.95 17.49
CA GLY A 117 1.00 3.11 18.69
C GLY A 117 -0.15 2.14 18.91
N GLU A 118 -1.25 2.18 18.14
CA GLU A 118 -2.28 1.13 18.21
C GLU A 118 -2.18 0.21 16.99
N VAL A 119 -1.77 -1.05 17.23
CA VAL A 119 -1.77 -2.14 16.24
C VAL A 119 -3.17 -2.38 15.67
N SER A 120 -4.21 -1.91 16.36
CA SER A 120 -5.60 -1.90 15.92
C SER A 120 -6.27 -0.61 16.42
N PRO A 121 -6.28 0.47 15.62
CA PRO A 121 -6.89 1.73 16.05
C PRO A 121 -8.40 1.55 16.25
N SER A 122 -8.97 2.26 17.23
CA SER A 122 -10.42 2.30 17.41
C SER A 122 -11.15 2.79 16.16
N LYS A 123 -12.41 2.37 15.98
CA LYS A 123 -13.24 2.82 14.84
C LYS A 123 -13.37 4.34 14.81
N GLU A 124 -13.39 4.97 15.97
CA GLU A 124 -13.43 6.42 16.14
C GLU A 124 -12.18 7.09 15.58
N LEU A 125 -10.99 6.56 15.89
CA LEU A 125 -9.72 7.06 15.35
C LEU A 125 -9.64 6.83 13.83
N VAL A 126 -10.06 5.67 13.35
CA VAL A 126 -10.09 5.39 11.91
C VAL A 126 -10.96 6.41 11.18
N ARG A 127 -12.17 6.68 11.70
CA ARG A 127 -13.09 7.67 11.10
C ARG A 127 -12.59 9.10 11.21
N ALA A 128 -11.75 9.42 12.20
CA ALA A 128 -11.18 10.75 12.38
C ALA A 128 -10.04 11.05 11.40
N TYR A 129 -9.24 10.03 11.04
CA TYR A 129 -8.01 10.24 10.27
C TYR A 129 -8.00 9.64 8.86
N PHE A 130 -8.83 8.63 8.58
CA PHE A 130 -8.94 8.03 7.26
C PHE A 130 -10.18 8.51 6.50
N PRO A 131 -10.07 8.71 5.17
CA PRO A 131 -11.24 8.96 4.35
C PRO A 131 -12.15 7.72 4.34
N PRO A 132 -13.47 7.89 4.11
CA PRO A 132 -14.42 6.79 4.08
C PRO A 132 -14.05 5.64 3.13
N SER A 133 -13.35 5.93 2.02
CA SER A 133 -12.87 4.93 1.08
C SER A 133 -11.84 3.95 1.65
N ALA A 134 -11.07 4.35 2.68
CA ALA A 134 -10.09 3.48 3.33
C ALA A 134 -10.68 2.66 4.49
N TRP A 135 -11.91 2.93 4.93
CA TRP A 135 -12.44 2.34 6.16
C TRP A 135 -12.54 0.82 6.14
N ALA A 136 -13.06 0.22 5.05
CA ALA A 136 -13.15 -1.24 4.92
C ALA A 136 -11.75 -1.90 4.94
N SER A 137 -10.75 -1.20 4.42
CA SER A 137 -9.36 -1.63 4.41
C SER A 137 -8.72 -1.64 5.80
N VAL A 138 -9.18 -0.81 6.73
CA VAL A 138 -8.59 -0.69 8.08
C VAL A 138 -9.43 -1.41 9.14
N MET A 139 -10.75 -1.36 9.01
CA MET A 139 -11.72 -1.94 9.93
C MET A 139 -12.74 -2.80 9.15
N PRO A 140 -12.35 -4.00 8.67
CA PRO A 140 -13.25 -4.87 7.92
C PRO A 140 -14.46 -5.25 8.79
N ASN A 141 -15.66 -5.23 8.20
CA ASN A 141 -16.93 -5.56 8.86
C ASN A 141 -17.71 -6.66 8.14
N SER A 142 -17.15 -7.28 7.10
CA SER A 142 -17.71 -8.45 6.42
C SER A 142 -16.64 -9.52 6.14
N ASP A 143 -17.04 -10.77 5.92
CA ASP A 143 -16.12 -11.86 5.60
C ASP A 143 -15.28 -11.58 4.35
N GLN A 144 -15.89 -10.95 3.33
CA GLN A 144 -15.19 -10.57 2.11
C GLN A 144 -14.10 -9.52 2.38
N GLU A 145 -14.40 -8.50 3.19
CA GLU A 145 -13.42 -7.47 3.58
C GLU A 145 -12.30 -8.07 4.43
N VAL A 146 -12.59 -9.07 5.28
CA VAL A 146 -11.56 -9.81 6.04
C VAL A 146 -10.64 -10.59 5.11
N VAL A 147 -11.17 -11.21 4.04
CA VAL A 147 -10.35 -11.89 3.03
C VAL A 147 -9.43 -10.91 2.32
N GLU A 148 -9.92 -9.74 1.92
CA GLU A 148 -9.11 -8.71 1.26
C GLU A 148 -8.04 -8.11 2.19
N PHE A 149 -8.40 -7.90 3.45
CA PHE A 149 -7.47 -7.50 4.51
C PHE A 149 -6.33 -8.51 4.65
N ASN A 150 -6.63 -9.80 4.82
CA ASN A 150 -5.61 -10.84 4.97
C ASN A 150 -4.75 -10.96 3.71
N ALA A 151 -5.35 -10.90 2.53
CA ALA A 151 -4.62 -10.92 1.26
C ALA A 151 -3.63 -9.76 1.13
N ARG A 152 -3.93 -8.58 1.71
CA ARG A 152 -2.98 -7.47 1.79
C ARG A 152 -1.79 -7.82 2.68
N ILE A 153 -2.04 -8.39 3.86
CA ILE A 153 -0.97 -8.79 4.78
C ILE A 153 -0.05 -9.79 4.08
N ASP A 154 -0.59 -10.83 3.44
CA ASP A 154 0.19 -11.85 2.73
C ASP A 154 1.10 -11.25 1.64
N ARG A 155 0.59 -10.26 0.88
CA ARG A 155 1.37 -9.55 -0.14
C ARG A 155 2.52 -8.75 0.46
N LEU A 156 2.26 -8.06 1.57
CA LEU A 156 3.28 -7.26 2.25
C LEU A 156 4.35 -8.15 2.89
N GLU A 157 3.96 -9.26 3.52
CA GLU A 157 4.88 -10.25 4.08
C GLU A 157 5.78 -10.86 3.01
N SER A 158 5.21 -11.19 1.85
CA SER A 158 5.97 -11.72 0.71
C SER A 158 7.03 -10.71 0.24
N ARG A 159 6.65 -9.44 0.04
CA ARG A 159 7.58 -8.37 -0.36
C ARG A 159 8.69 -8.15 0.66
N VAL A 160 8.35 -8.11 1.94
CA VAL A 160 9.30 -7.88 3.03
C VAL A 160 10.28 -9.05 3.14
N ARG A 161 9.80 -10.29 3.02
CA ARG A 161 10.64 -11.49 3.00
C ARG A 161 11.58 -11.52 1.79
N GLU A 162 11.09 -11.15 0.60
CA GLU A 162 11.92 -11.07 -0.62
C GLU A 162 13.05 -10.05 -0.48
N GLN A 163 12.76 -8.87 0.11
CA GLN A 163 13.78 -7.87 0.42
C GLN A 163 14.83 -8.42 1.38
N ALA A 164 14.42 -9.12 2.44
CA ALA A 164 15.33 -9.74 3.38
C ALA A 164 16.22 -10.79 2.71
N LEU A 165 15.63 -11.70 1.92
CA LEU A 165 16.37 -12.71 1.15
C LEU A 165 17.43 -12.07 0.24
N ALA A 166 17.05 -11.03 -0.51
CA ALA A 166 17.99 -10.31 -1.39
C ALA A 166 19.13 -9.66 -0.60
N ALA A 167 18.81 -9.01 0.52
CA ALA A 167 19.81 -8.34 1.37
C ALA A 167 20.81 -9.33 1.99
N PHE A 168 20.35 -10.46 2.51
CA PHE A 168 21.24 -11.46 3.12
C PHE A 168 22.00 -12.30 2.09
N ALA A 169 21.44 -12.56 0.90
CA ALA A 169 22.17 -13.23 -0.18
C ALA A 169 23.39 -12.44 -0.64
N SER A 170 23.27 -11.11 -0.74
CA SER A 170 24.37 -10.22 -1.17
C SER A 170 25.56 -10.14 -0.21
N ARG A 171 25.44 -10.66 1.02
CA ARG A 171 26.51 -10.65 2.03
C ARG A 171 27.37 -11.91 2.04
N SER A 172 26.93 -12.95 1.33
CA SER A 172 27.62 -14.24 1.25
C SER A 172 28.58 -14.32 0.06
N GLU A 173 28.67 -13.25 -0.75
CA GLU A 173 29.62 -13.05 -1.85
C GLU A 173 30.85 -12.27 -1.37
#